data_AF-A0A7X9PJ49-F1
#
_entry.id   AF-A0A7X9PJ49-F1
#
_cell.length_a   1.000
_cell.length_b   1.000
_cell.length_c   1.000
_cell.angle_alpha   90.00
_cell.angle_beta   90.00
_cell.angle_gamma   90.00
#
_symmetry.space_group_name_H-M   'P 1'
#
loop_
_entity.id
_entity.type
_entity.pdbx_description
1 polymer ?
#
loop_
_entity_poly.entity_id
_entity_poly.type
_entity_poly.pdbx_seq_one_letter_code
_entity_poly.pdbx_strand_id
1 'polypeptide(L)'
;MRELVENLIANFSHDNLIKLFRNKTRSFSRYNPEDFSHINDDLFSECTLLGSFETTDDNLELLVFTAKTNNDLSERSGKKRQYELGKRVLKEQLRYSGGFFIFYDSKGNFRFS
;
A
#
# COMPACT_ATOMS: atom_id res chain seq x y z
N MET A 1 -15.00 13.29 1.91
CA MET A 1 -13.54 13.16 1.73
C MET A 1 -12.79 13.28 3.06
N ARG A 2 -12.97 14.38 3.80
CA ARG A 2 -12.38 14.56 5.14
C ARG A 2 -12.72 13.40 6.09
N GLU A 3 -14.00 13.02 6.16
CA GLU A 3 -14.48 11.92 7.01
C GLU A 3 -13.83 10.56 6.67
N LEU A 4 -13.51 10.30 5.40
CA LEU A 4 -12.85 9.04 5.00
C LEU A 4 -11.40 9.00 5.48
N VAL A 5 -10.73 10.15 5.45
CA VAL A 5 -9.35 10.29 5.95
C VAL A 5 -9.35 10.16 7.47
N GLU A 6 -10.26 10.84 8.16
CA GLU A 6 -10.40 10.74 9.63
C GLU A 6 -10.72 9.30 10.06
N ASN A 7 -11.61 8.61 9.34
CA ASN A 7 -11.91 7.21 9.59
C ASN A 7 -10.71 6.28 9.33
N LEU A 8 -9.93 6.53 8.27
CA LEU A 8 -8.70 5.76 8.01
C LEU A 8 -7.64 5.99 9.09
N ILE A 9 -7.50 7.22 9.58
CA ILE A 9 -6.58 7.57 10.66
C ILE A 9 -7.00 6.88 11.97
N ALA A 10 -8.29 6.86 12.28
CA ALA A 10 -8.80 6.25 13.50
C ALA A 10 -8.84 4.71 13.48
N ASN A 11 -9.07 4.13 12.30
CA ASN A 11 -9.17 2.68 12.11
C ASN A 11 -8.54 2.30 10.76
N PHE A 12 -7.22 2.08 10.78
CA PHE A 12 -6.54 1.58 9.60
C PHE A 12 -7.05 0.18 9.23
N SER A 13 -7.49 0.01 7.99
CA SER A 13 -7.85 -1.29 7.41
C SER A 13 -7.78 -1.23 5.89
N HIS A 14 -7.59 -2.39 5.25
CA HIS A 14 -7.66 -2.51 3.79
C HIS A 14 -8.99 -1.98 3.24
N ASP A 15 -10.11 -2.23 3.92
CA ASP A 15 -11.43 -1.72 3.50
C ASP A 15 -11.51 -0.19 3.54
N ASN A 16 -11.00 0.44 4.59
CA ASN A 16 -11.01 1.90 4.71
C ASN A 16 -10.06 2.54 3.69
N LEU A 17 -8.93 1.89 3.40
CA LEU A 17 -7.98 2.32 2.39
C LEU A 17 -8.58 2.23 0.97
N ILE A 18 -9.23 1.11 0.63
CA ILE A 18 -9.96 0.92 -0.63
C ILE A 18 -11.06 1.97 -0.79
N LYS A 19 -11.85 2.23 0.27
CA LYS A 19 -12.88 3.28 0.25
C LYS A 19 -12.30 4.66 -0.05
N LEU A 20 -11.13 4.99 0.52
CA LEU A 20 -10.44 6.25 0.26
C LEU A 20 -10.00 6.36 -1.21
N PHE A 21 -9.32 5.35 -1.75
CA PHE A 21 -8.87 5.35 -3.15
C PHE A 21 -10.03 5.40 -4.14
N ARG A 22 -11.09 4.63 -3.91
CA ARG A 22 -12.31 4.66 -4.74
C ARG A 22 -13.06 5.99 -4.69
N ASN A 23 -12.99 6.70 -3.56
CA ASN A 23 -13.54 8.05 -3.47
C ASN A 23 -12.71 9.06 -4.29
N LYS A 24 -11.41 8.83 -4.42
CA LYS A 24 -10.47 9.71 -5.12
C LYS A 24 -10.46 9.50 -6.63
N THR A 25 -10.54 8.26 -7.10
CA THR A 25 -10.54 7.95 -8.53
C THR A 25 -11.50 6.83 -8.87
N ARG A 26 -12.14 6.95 -10.04
CA ARG A 26 -12.99 5.91 -10.62
C ARG A 26 -12.18 4.80 -11.30
N SER A 27 -10.90 5.05 -11.62
CA SER A 27 -10.00 4.08 -12.25
C SER A 27 -9.41 3.07 -11.26
N PHE A 28 -9.67 3.20 -9.96
CA PHE A 28 -9.18 2.24 -8.99
C PHE A 28 -9.81 0.86 -9.24
N SER A 29 -8.97 -0.10 -9.60
CA SER A 29 -9.40 -1.42 -10.06
C SER A 29 -10.31 -2.06 -9.02
N ARG A 30 -11.51 -2.44 -9.50
CA ARG A 30 -12.37 -3.35 -8.77
C ARG A 30 -11.71 -4.71 -8.92
N TYR A 31 -11.43 -5.38 -7.82
CA TYR A 31 -11.37 -6.83 -7.64
C TYR A 31 -10.09 -7.29 -6.94
N ASN A 32 -10.36 -7.89 -5.78
CA ASN A 32 -9.57 -8.72 -4.89
C ASN A 32 -8.12 -8.26 -4.61
N PRO A 33 -7.85 -7.86 -3.36
CA PRO A 33 -6.48 -7.80 -2.88
C PRO A 33 -5.78 -9.12 -3.19
N GLU A 34 -4.66 -9.04 -3.90
CA GLU A 34 -3.85 -10.19 -4.26
C GLU A 34 -2.85 -10.46 -3.12
N ASP A 35 -2.82 -11.71 -2.66
CA ASP A 35 -1.85 -12.15 -1.66
C ASP A 35 -0.43 -12.09 -2.26
N PHE A 36 0.45 -11.36 -1.60
CA PHE A 36 1.86 -11.21 -1.95
C PHE A 36 2.74 -11.82 -0.86
N SER A 37 2.26 -12.86 -0.17
CA SER A 37 2.97 -13.51 0.92
C SER A 37 4.35 -14.06 0.55
N HIS A 38 4.62 -14.33 -0.74
CA HIS A 38 5.94 -14.79 -1.22
C HIS A 38 7.06 -13.76 -1.07
N ILE A 39 6.73 -12.48 -0.84
CA ILE A 39 7.71 -11.43 -0.55
C ILE A 39 7.83 -11.07 0.93
N ASN A 40 7.04 -11.73 1.80
CA ASN A 40 7.18 -11.59 3.24
C ASN A 40 8.62 -11.94 3.69
N ASP A 41 9.05 -11.31 4.78
CA ASP A 41 10.34 -11.57 5.41
C ASP A 41 10.25 -11.35 6.94
N ASP A 42 11.39 -11.36 7.63
CA ASP A 42 11.46 -11.15 9.08
C ASP A 42 10.89 -9.80 9.53
N LEU A 43 10.88 -8.79 8.65
CA LEU A 43 10.44 -7.43 8.93
C LEU A 43 9.01 -7.16 8.44
N PHE A 44 8.58 -7.81 7.37
CA PHE A 44 7.30 -7.57 6.71
C PHE A 44 6.44 -8.82 6.60
N SER A 45 5.19 -8.70 7.02
CA SER A 45 4.16 -9.72 6.89
C SER A 45 2.90 -9.14 6.23
N GLU A 46 1.94 -10.00 5.90
CA GLU A 46 0.65 -9.60 5.30
C GLU A 46 0.82 -8.71 4.04
N CYS A 47 1.90 -8.96 3.27
CA CYS A 47 2.15 -8.27 2.01
C CYS A 47 1.00 -8.52 1.05
N THR A 48 0.38 -7.43 0.56
CA THR A 48 -0.83 -7.50 -0.25
C THR A 48 -0.76 -6.45 -1.35
N LEU A 49 -1.01 -6.85 -2.59
CA LEU A 49 -1.29 -5.91 -3.68
C LEU A 49 -2.79 -5.57 -3.63
N LEU A 50 -3.11 -4.39 -3.13
CA LEU A 50 -4.49 -3.99 -2.81
C LEU A 50 -5.30 -3.59 -4.05
N GLY A 51 -4.61 -3.14 -5.10
CA GLY A 51 -5.21 -2.73 -6.36
C GLY A 51 -4.29 -1.79 -7.12
N SER A 52 -4.86 -1.13 -8.13
CA SER A 52 -4.15 -0.19 -9.00
C SER A 52 -5.09 0.85 -9.56
N PHE A 53 -4.57 1.93 -10.13
CA PHE A 53 -5.36 2.91 -10.85
C PHE A 53 -4.53 3.54 -11.98
N GLU A 54 -5.21 3.90 -13.05
CA GLU A 54 -4.62 4.62 -14.18
C GLU A 54 -4.53 6.12 -13.88
N THR A 55 -3.41 6.74 -14.27
CA THR A 55 -3.24 8.19 -14.28
C THR A 55 -3.76 8.79 -15.58
N THR A 56 -4.12 10.07 -15.54
CA THR A 56 -4.55 10.81 -16.74
C THR A 56 -3.43 11.02 -17.75
N ASP A 57 -2.18 10.92 -17.29
CA ASP A 57 -0.99 11.06 -18.12
C ASP A 57 -0.58 9.68 -18.65
N ASP A 58 -0.48 9.56 -19.97
CA ASP A 58 0.16 8.46 -20.73
C ASP A 58 -0.29 7.02 -20.40
N ASN A 59 -1.52 6.82 -19.90
CA ASN A 59 -2.03 5.51 -19.46
C ASN A 59 -1.09 4.80 -18.45
N LEU A 60 -0.35 5.56 -17.63
CA LEU A 60 0.49 4.95 -16.60
C LEU A 60 -0.40 4.32 -15.54
N GLU A 61 -0.05 3.11 -15.12
CA GLU A 61 -0.74 2.40 -14.06
C GLU A 61 0.08 2.46 -12.77
N LEU A 62 -0.54 2.95 -11.69
CA LEU A 62 0.05 3.00 -10.36
C LEU A 62 -0.59 1.95 -9.47
N LEU A 63 0.24 1.17 -8.78
CA LEU A 63 -0.23 0.17 -7.82
C LEU A 63 -0.51 0.78 -6.45
N VAL A 64 -1.29 0.07 -5.64
CA VAL A 64 -1.43 0.30 -4.20
C VAL A 64 -1.04 -0.98 -3.51
N PHE A 65 0.07 -0.95 -2.78
CA PHE A 65 0.63 -2.10 -2.08
C PHE A 65 0.64 -1.83 -0.58
N THR A 66 0.35 -2.86 0.22
CA THR A 66 0.34 -2.77 1.67
C THR A 66 1.24 -3.85 2.26
N ALA A 67 1.98 -3.51 3.32
CA ALA A 67 2.73 -4.49 4.11
C ALA A 67 2.66 -4.16 5.60
N LYS A 68 2.41 -5.18 6.41
CA LYS A 68 2.48 -5.06 7.86
C LYS A 68 3.94 -5.12 8.30
N THR A 69 4.35 -4.21 9.18
CA THR A 69 5.65 -4.25 9.81
C THR A 69 5.58 -5.10 11.08
N ASN A 70 6.52 -6.04 11.22
CA ASN A 70 6.62 -6.88 12.42
C ASN A 70 7.19 -6.10 13.63
N ASN A 71 7.84 -4.96 13.36
CA ASN A 71 8.34 -4.00 14.35
C ASN A 71 7.53 -2.70 14.32
N ASP A 72 7.73 -1.84 15.32
CA ASP A 72 7.12 -0.51 15.39
C ASP A 72 7.55 0.37 14.19
N LEU A 73 6.59 1.10 13.61
CA LEU A 73 6.79 1.90 12.40
C LEU A 73 7.73 3.13 12.59
N SER A 74 8.13 3.41 13.83
CA SER A 74 8.92 4.57 14.24
C SER A 74 10.43 4.44 14.03
N GLU A 75 10.96 3.25 13.73
CA GLU A 75 12.41 3.08 13.64
C GLU A 75 13.02 3.67 12.36
N ARG A 76 14.17 4.34 12.51
CA ARG A 76 14.95 4.95 11.42
C ARG A 76 15.44 3.90 10.41
N SER A 77 15.68 2.67 10.89
CA SER A 77 16.02 1.46 10.11
C SER A 77 14.90 1.05 9.15
N GLY A 78 13.64 1.38 9.46
CA GLY A 78 12.47 0.97 8.69
C GLY A 78 12.39 1.61 7.30
N LYS A 79 12.78 2.89 7.14
CA LYS A 79 12.62 3.60 5.85
C LYS A 79 13.43 2.99 4.70
N LYS A 80 14.68 2.59 4.98
CA LYS A 80 15.52 1.94 3.96
C LYS A 80 14.91 0.60 3.55
N ARG A 81 14.45 -0.19 4.53
CA ARG A 81 13.81 -1.50 4.28
C ARG A 81 12.49 -1.35 3.51
N GLN A 82 11.66 -0.38 3.86
CA GLN A 82 10.43 0.00 3.14
C GLN A 82 10.72 0.34 1.67
N TYR A 83 11.76 1.15 1.42
CA TYR A 83 12.19 1.50 0.07
C TYR A 83 12.68 0.27 -0.73
N GLU A 84 13.49 -0.60 -0.11
CA GLU A 84 13.94 -1.83 -0.76
C GLU A 84 12.78 -2.78 -1.10
N LEU A 85 11.79 -2.91 -0.20
CA LEU A 85 10.60 -3.71 -0.47
C LEU A 85 9.79 -3.14 -1.64
N GLY A 86 9.55 -1.83 -1.66
CA GLY A 86 8.82 -1.18 -2.75
C GLY A 86 9.51 -1.36 -4.10
N LYS A 87 10.85 -1.24 -4.15
CA LYS A 87 11.64 -1.56 -5.35
C LYS A 87 11.48 -3.02 -5.79
N ARG A 88 11.48 -3.97 -4.84
CA ARG A 88 11.28 -5.39 -5.16
C ARG A 88 9.92 -5.63 -5.78
N VAL A 89 8.86 -5.07 -5.20
CA VAL A 89 7.49 -5.15 -5.74
C VAL A 89 7.42 -4.61 -7.16
N LEU A 90 7.99 -3.42 -7.43
CA LEU A 90 8.00 -2.84 -8.79
C LEU A 90 8.80 -3.67 -9.79
N LYS A 91 9.88 -4.34 -9.36
CA LYS A 91 10.64 -5.25 -10.22
C LYS A 91 9.86 -6.53 -10.57
N GLU A 92 9.07 -7.06 -9.63
CA GLU A 92 8.20 -8.22 -9.87
C GLU A 92 6.94 -7.83 -10.68
N GLN A 93 6.51 -6.57 -10.59
CA GLN A 93 5.32 -6.04 -11.25
C GLN A 93 5.65 -4.96 -12.29
N LEU A 94 6.42 -5.35 -13.31
CA LEU A 94 6.94 -4.47 -14.37
C LEU A 94 5.90 -3.65 -15.14
N ARG A 95 4.61 -4.02 -15.06
CA ARG A 95 3.52 -3.24 -15.68
C ARG A 95 3.30 -1.88 -15.02
N TYR A 96 3.64 -1.75 -13.74
CA TYR A 96 3.37 -0.54 -12.99
C TYR A 96 4.56 0.42 -13.05
N SER A 97 4.27 1.68 -13.33
CA SER A 97 5.30 2.73 -13.38
C SER A 97 5.71 3.24 -11.99
N GLY A 98 4.92 2.90 -10.97
CA GLY A 98 5.12 3.29 -9.59
C GLY A 98 3.92 2.85 -8.74
N GLY A 99 3.80 3.39 -7.54
CA GLY A 99 2.65 3.11 -6.69
C GLY A 99 2.70 3.79 -5.34
N PHE A 100 1.60 3.66 -4.60
CA PHE A 100 1.55 3.96 -3.18
C PHE A 100 1.93 2.71 -2.38
N PHE A 101 2.92 2.86 -1.50
CA PHE A 101 3.33 1.81 -0.58
C PHE A 101 2.89 2.18 0.83
N ILE A 102 1.96 1.42 1.40
CA ILE A 102 1.41 1.68 2.72
C ILE A 102 1.95 0.64 3.70
N PHE A 103 2.70 1.12 4.67
CA PHE A 103 3.24 0.29 5.74
C PHE A 103 2.46 0.53 7.01
N TYR A 104 2.06 -0.54 7.70
CA TYR A 104 1.27 -0.43 8.93
C TYR A 104 1.77 -1.38 10.01
N ASP A 105 1.58 -1.04 11.28
CA ASP A 105 1.96 -1.89 12.41
C ASP A 105 0.73 -2.46 13.14
N SER A 106 0.98 -3.29 14.16
CA SER A 106 -0.08 -3.89 14.99
C SER A 106 -0.84 -2.89 15.87
N LYS A 107 -0.33 -1.66 16.02
CA LYS A 107 -0.96 -0.58 16.78
C LYS A 107 -1.89 0.27 15.91
N GLY A 108 -1.97 -0.03 14.61
CA GLY A 108 -2.76 0.73 13.64
C GLY A 108 -2.07 2.00 13.16
N ASN A 109 -0.78 2.22 13.49
CA ASN A 109 -0.02 3.28 12.85
C ASN A 109 0.25 2.88 11.41
N PHE A 110 0.19 3.85 10.50
CA PHE A 110 0.54 3.62 9.11
C PHE A 110 1.32 4.79 8.49
N ARG A 111 2.00 4.50 7.39
CA ARG A 111 2.78 5.45 6.61
C ARG A 111 2.55 5.19 5.13
N PHE A 112 2.25 6.26 4.40
CA PHE A 112 2.31 6.29 2.95
C PHE A 112 3.75 6.58 2.52
N SER A 113 4.24 5.84 1.53
CA SER A 113 5.57 5.98 0.91
C SER A 113 5.48 5.88 -0.60
#